data_AF-A0A7W7H1V6-F1
#
_entry.id   AF-A0A7W7H1V6-F1
#
_cell.length_a   1.000
_cell.length_b   1.000
_cell.length_c   1.000
_cell.angle_alpha   90.00
_cell.angle_beta   90.00
_cell.angle_gamma   90.00
#
_symmetry.space_group_name_H-M   'P 1'
#
loop_
_entity.id
_entity.type
_entity.pdbx_description
1 polymer ?
#
loop_
_entity_poly.entity_id
_entity_poly.type
_entity_poly.pdbx_seq_one_letter_code
_entity_poly.pdbx_strand_id
1 'polypeptide(L)'
;MRADSHARGEVHVAFDPLPADDPVISRMRVTRTYTGDLAGTGTGQVLSVATAIEGSAAYLCLERVDAELHGRRGTFLLQHCGRIDRGRRSLTVTVVPDSGTEDLLGLRGELSLEDLGARHRYTFDFSLRTG
;
A
#
# COMPACT_ATOMS: atom_id res chain seq x y z
N MET A 1 -11.27 -11.06 8.96
CA MET A 1 -12.36 -10.69 8.04
C MET A 1 -12.48 -11.77 6.98
N ARG A 2 -13.69 -12.09 6.48
CA ARG A 2 -13.84 -12.89 5.25
C ARG A 2 -13.95 -11.92 4.07
N ALA A 3 -12.94 -11.92 3.19
CA ALA A 3 -13.05 -11.31 1.87
C ALA A 3 -14.05 -12.12 1.02
N ASP A 4 -14.81 -11.44 0.18
CA ASP A 4 -15.74 -12.05 -0.79
C ASP A 4 -15.39 -11.68 -2.24
N SER A 5 -14.41 -10.80 -2.41
CA SER A 5 -13.95 -10.28 -3.70
C SER A 5 -12.43 -10.32 -3.77
N HIS A 6 -11.90 -10.55 -4.96
CA HIS A 6 -10.46 -10.65 -5.24
C HIS A 6 -10.10 -9.86 -6.50
N ALA A 7 -9.15 -8.93 -6.38
CA ALA A 7 -8.62 -8.14 -7.48
C ALA A 7 -7.13 -8.40 -7.68
N ARG A 8 -6.66 -8.29 -8.92
CA ARG A 8 -5.23 -8.45 -9.26
C ARG A 8 -4.78 -7.49 -10.35
N GLY A 9 -3.49 -7.24 -10.39
CA GLY A 9 -2.90 -6.43 -11.45
C GLY A 9 -1.43 -6.10 -11.21
N GLU A 10 -0.97 -5.02 -11.85
CA GLU A 10 0.38 -4.52 -11.68
C GLU A 10 0.38 -3.18 -10.95
N VAL A 11 1.44 -2.93 -10.20
CA VAL A 11 1.73 -1.63 -9.61
C VAL A 11 3.15 -1.22 -9.94
N HIS A 12 3.29 0.00 -10.44
CA HIS A 12 4.57 0.68 -10.57
C HIS A 12 4.74 1.66 -9.42
N VAL A 13 5.97 1.80 -8.91
CA VAL A 13 6.26 2.58 -7.72
C VAL A 13 7.45 3.51 -7.98
N ALA A 14 7.31 4.77 -7.60
CA ALA A 14 8.39 5.76 -7.60
C ALA A 14 8.52 6.42 -6.22
N PHE A 15 9.74 6.79 -5.87
CA PHE A 15 10.09 7.39 -4.58
C PHE A 15 10.84 8.70 -4.78
N ASP A 16 10.41 9.73 -4.05
CA ASP A 16 11.10 11.01 -3.97
C ASP A 16 11.50 11.27 -2.52
N PRO A 17 12.79 11.54 -2.23
CA PRO A 17 13.21 11.93 -0.89
C PRO A 17 12.47 13.18 -0.40
N LEU A 18 12.10 13.19 0.88
CA LEU A 18 11.56 14.36 1.57
C LEU A 18 12.52 14.81 2.67
N PRO A 19 12.46 16.09 3.08
CA PRO A 19 13.11 16.51 4.33
C PRO A 19 12.64 15.65 5.49
N ALA A 20 13.60 15.22 6.32
CA ALA A 20 13.40 14.48 7.54
C ALA A 20 14.00 15.26 8.71
N ASP A 21 13.27 15.34 9.81
CA ASP A 21 13.68 16.05 11.02
C ASP A 21 14.35 15.13 12.05
N ASP A 22 14.48 13.84 11.72
CA ASP A 22 15.13 12.82 12.53
C ASP A 22 16.41 12.34 11.81
N PRO A 23 17.54 12.18 12.53
CA PRO A 23 18.81 11.80 11.91
C PRO A 23 18.90 10.33 11.48
N VAL A 24 17.96 9.48 11.92
CA VAL A 24 17.96 8.03 11.68
C VAL A 24 16.76 7.60 10.82
N ILE A 25 15.61 8.24 10.99
CA ILE A 25 14.38 7.91 10.27
C ILE A 25 14.31 8.73 8.98
N SER A 26 14.37 8.04 7.84
CA SER A 26 14.21 8.68 6.54
C SER A 26 12.74 8.92 6.21
N ARG A 27 12.46 9.96 5.43
CA ARG A 27 11.13 10.27 4.90
C ARG A 27 11.16 10.35 3.38
N MET A 28 10.19 9.69 2.74
CA MET A 28 10.04 9.70 1.29
C MET A 28 8.57 9.94 0.91
N ARG A 29 8.34 10.66 -0.18
CA ARG A 29 7.07 10.60 -0.91
C ARG A 29 7.10 9.34 -1.76
N VAL A 30 5.98 8.63 -1.80
CA VAL A 30 5.78 7.51 -2.71
C VAL A 30 4.62 7.82 -3.64
N THR A 31 4.80 7.53 -4.92
CA THR A 31 3.74 7.53 -5.91
C THR A 31 3.60 6.14 -6.52
N ARG A 32 2.36 5.75 -6.77
CA ARG A 32 2.02 4.44 -7.34
C ARG A 32 1.06 4.60 -8.50
N THR A 33 1.25 3.77 -9.52
CA THR A 33 0.31 3.63 -10.63
C THR A 33 -0.15 2.19 -10.66
N TYR A 34 -1.45 1.98 -10.44
CA TYR A 34 -2.11 0.67 -10.46
C TYR A 34 -2.78 0.44 -11.80
N THR A 35 -2.66 -0.78 -12.31
CA THR A 35 -3.37 -1.25 -13.52
C THR A 35 -4.00 -2.62 -13.26
N GLY A 36 -4.97 -3.01 -14.08
CA GLY A 36 -5.74 -4.24 -13.93
C GLY A 36 -7.06 -3.98 -13.21
N ASP A 37 -7.40 -4.85 -12.26
CA ASP A 37 -8.69 -4.80 -11.54
C ASP A 37 -8.84 -3.58 -10.63
N LEU A 38 -7.73 -3.07 -10.09
CA LEU A 38 -7.57 -1.75 -9.51
C LEU A 38 -6.79 -0.89 -10.50
N ALA A 39 -7.42 0.18 -11.00
CA ALA A 39 -6.82 1.08 -11.98
C ALA A 39 -6.86 2.52 -11.47
N GLY A 40 -5.69 3.15 -11.31
CA GLY A 40 -5.61 4.50 -10.76
C GLY A 40 -4.25 4.85 -10.19
N THR A 41 -4.22 5.83 -9.30
CA THR A 41 -2.97 6.35 -8.72
C THR A 41 -3.00 6.36 -7.21
N GLY A 42 -1.85 6.13 -6.60
CA GLY A 42 -1.60 6.25 -5.18
C GLY A 42 -0.57 7.34 -4.89
N THR A 43 -0.77 8.10 -3.83
CA THR A 43 0.25 9.01 -3.30
C THR A 43 0.30 8.89 -1.79
N GLY A 44 1.49 8.72 -1.24
CA GLY A 44 1.69 8.52 0.17
C GLY A 44 3.01 9.07 0.68
N GLN A 45 3.25 8.83 1.97
CA GLN A 45 4.54 9.08 2.60
C GLN A 45 5.02 7.82 3.29
N VAL A 46 6.31 7.54 3.14
CA VAL A 46 7.01 6.44 3.79
C VAL A 46 7.94 7.03 4.85
N LEU A 47 7.89 6.43 6.03
CA LEU A 47 8.94 6.54 7.04
C LEU A 47 9.69 5.22 7.08
N SER A 48 11.02 5.26 7.04
CA SER A 48 11.81 4.02 7.07
C SER A 48 13.12 4.18 7.82
N VAL A 49 13.60 3.07 8.34
CA VAL A 49 14.89 2.97 9.03
C VAL A 49 15.57 1.65 8.66
N ALA A 50 16.86 1.71 8.41
CA ALA A 50 17.74 0.54 8.37
C ALA A 50 18.61 0.54 9.64
N THR A 51 18.77 -0.61 10.25
CA THR A 51 19.61 -0.74 11.45
C THR A 51 21.07 -1.00 11.07
N ALA A 52 21.98 -0.98 12.05
CA ALA A 52 23.37 -1.39 11.84
C ALA A 52 23.52 -2.88 11.47
N ILE A 53 22.50 -3.71 11.74
CA ILE A 53 22.50 -5.11 11.33
C ILE A 53 22.00 -5.20 9.89
N GLU A 54 22.86 -5.70 9.01
CA GLU A 54 22.53 -5.92 7.61
C GLU A 54 21.23 -6.74 7.46
N GLY A 55 20.39 -6.33 6.52
CA GLY A 55 19.09 -6.96 6.28
C GLY A 55 18.08 -6.76 7.41
N SER A 56 18.30 -5.82 8.35
CA SER A 56 17.31 -5.48 9.38
C SER A 56 16.82 -4.04 9.22
N ALA A 57 15.52 -3.87 9.02
CA ALA A 57 14.89 -2.60 8.70
C ALA A 57 13.40 -2.58 9.05
N ALA A 58 12.82 -1.39 9.09
CA ALA A 58 11.38 -1.20 9.21
C ALA A 58 10.91 -0.06 8.31
N TYR A 59 9.67 -0.12 7.86
CA TYR A 59 9.00 1.02 7.25
C TYR A 59 7.51 1.05 7.56
N LEU A 60 6.95 2.26 7.55
CA LEU A 60 5.53 2.54 7.64
C LEU A 60 5.12 3.44 6.48
N CYS A 61 3.93 3.22 5.93
CA CYS A 61 3.38 4.08 4.89
C CYS A 61 1.88 4.28 5.10
N LEU A 62 1.42 5.52 4.89
CA LEU A 62 0.02 5.81 4.59
C LEU A 62 -0.05 6.32 3.15
N GLU A 63 -0.92 5.71 2.37
CA GLU A 63 -1.12 6.01 0.96
C GLU A 63 -2.59 6.34 0.71
N ARG A 64 -2.87 7.45 0.04
CA ARG A 64 -4.20 7.73 -0.52
C ARG A 64 -4.24 7.22 -1.95
N VAL A 65 -5.20 6.36 -2.24
CA VAL A 65 -5.46 5.80 -3.57
C VAL A 65 -6.70 6.49 -4.14
N ASP A 66 -6.62 6.93 -5.39
CA ASP A 66 -7.73 7.42 -6.22
C ASP A 66 -7.80 6.53 -7.46
N ALA A 67 -8.84 5.70 -7.52
CA ALA A 67 -8.88 4.59 -8.46
C ALA A 67 -10.30 4.08 -8.73
N GLU A 68 -10.39 3.25 -9.76
CA GLU A 68 -11.50 2.35 -10.01
C GLU A 68 -11.13 0.93 -9.58
N LEU A 69 -11.95 0.30 -8.74
CA LEU A 69 -11.79 -1.09 -8.29
C LEU A 69 -12.97 -1.91 -8.80
N HIS A 70 -12.73 -2.84 -9.72
CA HIS A 70 -13.80 -3.66 -10.34
C HIS A 70 -14.97 -2.80 -10.86
N GLY A 71 -14.68 -1.69 -11.54
CA GLY A 71 -15.71 -0.79 -12.07
C GLY A 71 -16.25 0.24 -11.08
N ARG A 72 -15.84 0.22 -9.80
CA ARG A 72 -16.33 1.14 -8.75
C ARG A 72 -15.36 2.26 -8.52
N ARG A 73 -15.78 3.51 -8.70
CA ARG A 73 -14.92 4.69 -8.55
C ARG A 73 -14.93 5.17 -7.10
N GLY A 74 -13.75 5.58 -6.62
CA GLY A 74 -13.64 6.29 -5.36
C GLY A 74 -12.19 6.49 -4.93
N THR A 75 -12.03 6.94 -3.70
CA THR A 75 -10.74 7.01 -3.03
C THR A 75 -10.76 6.16 -1.77
N PHE A 76 -9.59 5.72 -1.32
CA PHE A 76 -9.41 5.04 -0.04
C PHE A 76 -7.97 5.21 0.44
N LEU A 77 -7.69 4.83 1.69
CA LEU A 77 -6.35 4.86 2.26
C LEU A 77 -5.83 3.43 2.51
N LEU A 78 -4.57 3.19 2.17
CA LEU A 78 -3.82 1.99 2.54
C LEU A 78 -2.81 2.31 3.63
N GLN A 79 -2.70 1.42 4.61
CA GLN A 79 -1.64 1.40 5.61
C GLN A 79 -0.70 0.25 5.34
N HIS A 80 0.61 0.53 5.26
CA HIS A 80 1.65 -0.48 5.09
C HIS A 80 2.50 -0.56 6.35
N CYS A 81 2.75 -1.78 6.82
CA CYS A 81 3.68 -2.07 7.89
C CYS A 81 4.68 -3.11 7.41
N GLY A 82 5.91 -2.66 7.12
CA GLY A 82 6.99 -3.52 6.65
C GLY A 82 8.08 -3.71 7.71
N ARG A 83 8.56 -4.94 7.83
CA ARG A 83 9.70 -5.30 8.68
C ARG A 83 10.62 -6.24 7.93
N ILE A 84 11.93 -6.06 8.11
CA ILE A 84 12.95 -7.01 7.71
C ILE A 84 13.74 -7.39 8.97
N ASP A 85 13.83 -8.67 9.25
CA ASP A 85 14.59 -9.23 10.38
C ASP A 85 15.66 -10.15 9.81
N ARG A 86 16.88 -9.63 9.71
CA ARG A 86 18.05 -10.36 9.15
C ARG A 86 17.73 -11.04 7.81
N GLY A 87 17.16 -10.28 6.88
CA GLY A 87 16.76 -10.74 5.55
C GLY A 87 15.36 -11.35 5.48
N ARG A 88 14.73 -11.73 6.60
CA ARG A 88 13.34 -12.20 6.60
C ARG A 88 12.37 -11.02 6.50
N ARG A 89 11.71 -10.89 5.36
CA ARG A 89 10.72 -9.82 5.10
C ARG A 89 9.34 -10.23 5.59
N SER A 90 8.61 -9.28 6.16
CA SER A 90 7.17 -9.35 6.41
C SER A 90 6.53 -8.02 6.07
N LEU A 91 5.40 -8.06 5.38
CA LEU A 91 4.65 -6.88 4.97
C LEU A 91 3.16 -7.13 5.18
N THR A 92 2.50 -6.17 5.79
CA THR A 92 1.03 -6.09 5.84
C THR A 92 0.60 -4.80 5.15
N VAL A 93 -0.33 -4.89 4.19
CA VAL A 93 -0.93 -3.73 3.53
C VAL A 93 -2.44 -3.82 3.65
N THR A 94 -3.06 -2.92 4.41
CA THR A 94 -4.49 -3.00 4.74
C THR A 94 -5.21 -1.71 4.43
N VAL A 95 -6.46 -1.80 3.99
CA VAL A 95 -7.35 -0.65 3.89
C VAL A 95 -7.56 -0.05 5.28
N VAL A 96 -7.30 1.26 5.42
CA VAL A 96 -7.64 2.00 6.64
C VAL A 96 -9.16 1.98 6.80
N PRO A 97 -9.69 1.54 7.94
CA PRO A 97 -11.13 1.51 8.18
C PRO A 97 -11.81 2.84 7.84
N ASP A 98 -12.91 2.76 7.10
CA ASP A 98 -13.83 3.85 6.77
C ASP A 98 -13.18 4.98 5.95
N SER A 99 -12.06 4.67 5.30
CA SER A 99 -11.38 5.59 4.38
C SER A 99 -11.97 5.64 2.98
N GLY A 100 -12.78 4.65 2.61
CA GLY A 100 -13.40 4.56 1.30
C GLY A 100 -14.40 5.69 1.04
N THR A 101 -14.43 6.22 -0.18
CA THR A 101 -15.37 7.26 -0.62
C THR A 101 -16.19 6.79 -1.82
N GLU A 102 -17.28 7.50 -2.13
CA GLU A 102 -18.11 7.22 -3.32
C GLU A 102 -18.56 5.75 -3.36
N ASP A 103 -18.33 5.04 -4.47
CA ASP A 103 -18.73 3.65 -4.65
C ASP A 103 -17.87 2.67 -3.84
N LEU A 104 -16.84 3.17 -3.15
CA LEU A 104 -15.93 2.42 -2.27
C LEU A 104 -16.24 2.64 -0.77
N LEU A 105 -17.35 3.29 -0.42
CA LEU A 105 -17.82 3.35 0.97
C LEU A 105 -17.95 1.94 1.57
N GLY A 106 -17.48 1.78 2.81
CA GLY A 106 -17.48 0.48 3.49
C GLY A 106 -16.40 -0.49 3.01
N LEU A 107 -15.47 -0.05 2.16
CA LEU A 107 -14.32 -0.86 1.73
C LEU A 107 -13.49 -1.29 2.93
N ARG A 108 -13.14 -2.57 2.91
CA ARG A 108 -12.18 -3.18 3.81
C ARG A 108 -11.41 -4.23 3.00
N GLY A 109 -10.12 -4.42 3.26
CA GLY A 109 -9.37 -5.49 2.63
C GLY A 109 -7.88 -5.46 2.95
N GLU A 110 -7.16 -6.42 2.37
CA GLU A 110 -5.71 -6.59 2.48
C GLU A 110 -5.10 -6.81 1.10
N LEU A 111 -4.05 -6.06 0.80
CA LEU A 111 -3.30 -6.11 -0.44
C LEU A 111 -1.98 -6.85 -0.21
N SER A 112 -1.65 -7.79 -1.08
CA SER A 112 -0.35 -8.46 -1.11
C SER A 112 0.44 -8.00 -2.32
N LEU A 113 1.76 -7.86 -2.14
CA LEU A 113 2.69 -7.50 -3.19
C LEU A 113 3.64 -8.66 -3.47
N GLU A 114 3.72 -9.06 -4.73
CA GLU A 114 4.73 -10.01 -5.22
C GLU A 114 5.84 -9.23 -5.94
N ASP A 115 7.06 -9.43 -5.47
CA ASP A 115 8.23 -8.66 -5.90
C ASP A 115 8.75 -9.17 -7.26
N LEU A 116 8.58 -8.38 -8.32
CA LEU A 116 9.15 -8.64 -9.66
C LEU A 116 10.19 -7.56 -10.05
N GLY A 117 10.81 -6.89 -9.08
CA GLY A 117 11.78 -5.82 -9.33
C GLY A 117 11.11 -4.44 -9.48
N ALA A 118 11.25 -3.79 -10.64
CA ALA A 118 10.73 -2.42 -10.86
C ALA A 118 9.20 -2.33 -11.10
N ARG A 119 8.54 -3.49 -11.19
CA ARG A 119 7.09 -3.64 -11.20
C ARG A 119 6.75 -4.68 -10.16
N HIS A 120 5.66 -4.48 -9.43
CA HIS A 120 5.14 -5.52 -8.54
C HIS A 120 3.80 -5.99 -9.09
N ARG A 121 3.49 -7.28 -8.91
CA ARG A 121 2.11 -7.73 -9.02
C ARG A 121 1.45 -7.52 -7.67
N TYR A 122 0.19 -7.12 -7.68
CA TYR A 122 -0.62 -7.12 -6.49
C TYR A 122 -1.76 -8.13 -6.61
N THR A 123 -2.14 -8.68 -5.46
CA THR A 123 -3.46 -9.23 -5.22
C THR A 123 -4.13 -8.43 -4.11
N PHE A 124 -5.45 -8.29 -4.17
CA PHE A 124 -6.22 -7.52 -3.21
C PHE A 124 -7.48 -8.28 -2.86
N ASP A 125 -7.51 -8.82 -1.65
CA ASP A 125 -8.69 -9.46 -1.08
C ASP A 125 -9.50 -8.42 -0.32
N PHE A 126 -10.75 -8.20 -0.72
CA PHE A 126 -11.57 -7.13 -0.17
C PHE A 126 -13.03 -7.53 0.00
N SER A 127 -13.76 -6.69 0.71
CA SER A 127 -15.21 -6.70 0.82
C SER A 127 -15.72 -5.26 0.84
N LEU A 128 -16.89 -5.04 0.25
CA LEU A 128 -17.65 -3.79 0.36
C LEU A 128 -18.90 -4.08 1.16
N ARG A 129 -18.97 -3.53 2.37
CA ARG A 129 -20.16 -3.65 3.22
C ARG A 129 -20.71 -2.27 3.47
N THR A 130 -21.84 -1.98 2.83
CA THR A 130 -22.72 -0.93 3.32
C THR A 130 -23.25 -1.38 4.68
N GLY A 131 -23.05 -0.53 5.70
CA GLY A 131 -23.65 -0.71 7.01
C GLY A 131 -25.16 -0.61 6.97
#